data_AF-A0A519CHH8-F1
#
_entry.id   AF-A0A519CHH8-F1
#
_cell.length_a   1.000
_cell.length_b   1.000
_cell.length_c   1.000
_cell.angle_alpha   90.00
_cell.angle_beta   90.00
_cell.angle_gamma   90.00
#
_symmetry.space_group_name_H-M   'P 1'
#
loop_
_entity.id
_entity.type
_entity.pdbx_description
1 polymer ?
#
loop_
_entity_poly.entity_id
_entity_poly.type
_entity_poly.pdbx_seq_one_letter_code
_entity_poly.pdbx_strand_id
1 'polypeptide(L)'
;MSKRTTLMWVGVLLLLSLPLVASSSPERLVITIDGVAKQGEEIEFTIHAIDEDGRIIPINAKEVTVTSSAGEIEISGNSFSLSADNSGQMHEINARWRDVSGQAHIDIEAMPFAGRLGGIPQLVLVTIFIIAIMSVPMISSVLKMRKIPVQKRDSIFDDEEFVDA
;
A
#
# COMPACT_ATOMS: atom_id res chain seq x y z
N MET A 1 -23.57 -66.96 65.90
CA MET A 1 -22.40 -66.05 65.78
C MET A 1 -21.94 -66.06 64.32
N SER A 2 -22.30 -65.03 63.56
CA SER A 2 -21.99 -64.89 62.13
C SER A 2 -20.72 -64.03 61.98
N LYS A 3 -19.68 -64.61 61.38
CA LYS A 3 -18.42 -63.91 61.05
C LYS A 3 -18.68 -63.05 59.80
N ARG A 4 -18.71 -61.73 59.96
CA ARG A 4 -18.74 -60.77 58.84
C ARG A 4 -17.31 -60.47 58.43
N THR A 5 -16.93 -61.02 57.28
CA THR A 5 -15.66 -60.79 56.60
C THR A 5 -15.69 -59.41 55.94
N THR A 6 -14.89 -58.48 56.46
CA THR A 6 -14.73 -57.13 55.91
C THR A 6 -13.72 -57.16 54.76
N LEU A 7 -14.19 -57.02 53.53
CA LEU A 7 -13.35 -56.75 52.35
C LEU A 7 -12.91 -55.29 52.40
N MET A 8 -11.61 -55.04 52.57
CA MET A 8 -11.01 -53.72 52.40
C MET A 8 -10.84 -53.45 50.90
N TRP A 9 -11.63 -52.52 50.37
CA TRP A 9 -11.52 -52.02 49.00
C TRP A 9 -10.37 -51.00 48.97
N VAL A 10 -9.19 -51.39 48.47
CA VAL A 10 -8.08 -50.47 48.25
C VAL A 10 -8.33 -49.78 46.90
N GLY A 11 -8.98 -48.62 46.96
CA GLY A 11 -9.16 -47.75 45.81
C GLY A 11 -7.83 -47.10 45.43
N VAL A 12 -7.21 -47.58 44.36
CA VAL A 12 -6.06 -46.92 43.70
C VAL A 12 -6.59 -45.67 43.01
N LEU A 13 -6.32 -44.50 43.59
CA LEU A 13 -6.62 -43.21 42.98
C LEU A 13 -5.53 -42.92 41.93
N LEU A 14 -5.76 -43.36 40.70
CA LEU A 14 -4.91 -43.09 39.56
C LEU A 14 -5.16 -41.63 39.14
N LEU A 15 -4.39 -40.69 39.72
CA LEU A 15 -4.35 -39.29 39.30
C LEU A 15 -3.78 -39.24 37.87
N LEU A 16 -4.66 -39.30 36.88
CA LEU A 16 -4.32 -38.93 35.51
C LEU A 16 -3.83 -37.48 35.53
N SER A 17 -2.52 -37.28 35.34
CA SER A 17 -1.94 -35.99 35.01
C SER A 17 -2.39 -35.61 33.59
N LEU A 18 -3.59 -35.06 33.48
CA LEU A 18 -4.01 -34.40 32.25
C LEU A 18 -3.07 -33.20 32.02
N PRO A 19 -2.54 -33.01 30.80
CA PRO A 19 -1.81 -31.79 30.49
C PRO A 19 -2.77 -30.62 30.66
N LEU A 20 -2.40 -29.68 31.53
CA LEU A 20 -3.12 -28.43 31.73
C LEU A 20 -3.07 -27.66 30.41
N VAL A 21 -4.15 -27.68 29.64
CA VAL A 21 -4.36 -26.70 28.57
C VAL A 21 -4.59 -25.38 29.30
N ALA A 22 -3.52 -24.59 29.45
CA ALA A 22 -3.64 -23.23 29.93
C ALA A 22 -4.65 -22.53 29.03
N SER A 23 -5.77 -22.10 29.60
CA SER A 23 -6.72 -21.23 28.93
C SER A 23 -6.04 -19.86 28.79
N SER A 24 -5.14 -19.73 27.83
CA SER A 24 -4.41 -18.49 27.56
C SER A 24 -5.41 -17.48 27.00
N SER A 25 -5.97 -16.64 27.87
CA SER A 25 -6.75 -15.49 27.45
C SER A 25 -5.78 -14.50 26.80
N PRO A 26 -6.13 -13.91 25.64
CA PRO A 26 -5.31 -12.85 25.06
C PRO A 26 -5.31 -11.64 25.99
N GLU A 27 -4.14 -11.05 26.22
CA GLU A 27 -3.97 -9.82 27.01
C GLU A 27 -3.77 -8.62 26.08
N ARG A 28 -2.95 -8.75 25.04
CA ARG A 28 -2.65 -7.68 24.09
C ARG A 28 -2.43 -8.17 22.67
N LEU A 29 -2.62 -7.27 21.70
CA LEU A 29 -2.25 -7.46 20.30
C LEU A 29 -0.95 -6.72 20.00
N VAL A 30 -0.04 -7.39 19.29
CA VAL A 30 1.22 -6.81 18.80
C VAL A 30 1.16 -6.77 17.28
N ILE A 31 1.40 -5.59 16.71
CA ILE A 31 1.47 -5.35 15.28
C ILE A 31 2.94 -5.24 14.91
N THR A 32 3.40 -6.09 14.00
CA THR A 32 4.79 -6.10 13.52
C THR A 32 4.80 -5.66 12.07
N ILE A 33 5.55 -4.60 11.80
CA ILE A 33 5.67 -3.97 10.49
C ILE A 33 7.15 -4.02 10.10
N ASP A 34 7.44 -4.60 8.95
CA ASP A 34 8.81 -4.72 8.45
C ASP A 34 9.16 -3.58 7.51
N GLY A 35 10.29 -2.92 7.77
CA GLY A 35 10.87 -1.92 6.85
C GLY A 35 10.37 -0.49 7.03
N VAL A 36 10.61 0.33 6.00
CA VAL A 36 10.23 1.75 5.95
C VAL A 36 9.13 1.91 4.93
N ALA A 37 8.02 2.53 5.34
CA ALA A 37 6.86 2.75 4.49
C ALA A 37 7.05 3.98 3.61
N LYS A 38 6.64 3.85 2.35
CA LYS A 38 6.64 4.95 1.38
C LYS A 38 5.26 5.11 0.79
N GLN A 39 4.92 6.36 0.52
CA GLN A 39 3.62 6.69 -0.05
C GLN A 39 3.44 6.02 -1.43
N GLY A 40 2.29 5.38 -1.62
CA GLY A 40 1.93 4.64 -2.84
C GLY A 40 2.49 3.22 -2.90
N GLU A 41 3.17 2.75 -1.84
CA GLU A 41 3.57 1.35 -1.71
C GLU A 41 2.56 0.56 -0.87
N GLU A 42 2.58 -0.75 -1.08
CA GLU A 42 1.81 -1.72 -0.33
C GLU A 42 2.72 -2.37 0.73
N ILE A 43 2.33 -2.31 1.99
CA ILE A 43 3.16 -2.74 3.13
C ILE A 43 2.48 -3.93 3.81
N GLU A 44 3.18 -5.05 3.85
CA GLU A 44 2.73 -6.24 4.58
C GLU A 44 3.08 -6.12 6.06
N PHE A 45 2.12 -6.43 6.93
CA PHE A 45 2.32 -6.48 8.37
C PHE A 45 1.55 -7.64 8.99
N THR A 46 2.01 -8.05 10.17
CA THR A 46 1.45 -9.20 10.89
C THR A 46 0.94 -8.78 12.26
N ILE A 47 -0.11 -9.45 12.73
CA ILE A 47 -0.71 -9.23 14.03
C ILE A 47 -0.64 -10.52 14.82
N HIS A 48 -0.15 -10.43 16.05
CA HIS A 48 -0.08 -11.54 16.99
C HIS A 48 -0.82 -11.19 18.28
N ALA A 49 -1.59 -12.14 18.82
CA ALA A 49 -2.10 -12.04 20.18
C ALA A 49 -1.11 -12.66 21.15
N ILE A 50 -0.89 -11.99 22.28
CA ILE A 50 0.01 -12.45 23.34
C ILE A 50 -0.79 -12.62 24.63
N ASP A 51 -0.56 -13.73 25.35
CA ASP A 51 -1.13 -13.99 26.67
C ASP A 51 -0.29 -13.35 27.80
N GLU A 52 -0.78 -13.44 29.04
CA GLU A 52 -0.08 -12.92 30.23
C GLU A 52 1.30 -13.56 30.44
N ASP A 53 1.51 -14.79 29.96
CA ASP A 53 2.78 -15.53 30.02
C ASP A 53 3.73 -15.16 28.87
N GLY A 54 3.34 -14.28 27.95
CA GLY A 54 4.13 -13.90 26.78
C GLY A 54 4.08 -14.92 25.63
N ARG A 55 3.18 -15.90 25.65
CA ARG A 55 3.01 -16.87 24.57
C ARG A 55 2.17 -16.29 23.45
N ILE A 56 2.55 -16.64 22.21
CA ILE A 56 1.80 -16.25 21.02
C ILE A 56 0.58 -17.17 20.88
N ILE A 57 -0.60 -16.55 20.82
CA ILE A 57 -1.85 -17.22 20.52
C ILE A 57 -2.10 -17.08 19.01
N PRO A 58 -2.35 -18.20 18.28
CA PRO A 58 -2.70 -18.12 16.88
C PRO A 58 -4.05 -17.41 16.70
N ILE A 59 -4.08 -16.40 15.84
CA ILE A 59 -5.29 -15.66 15.48
C ILE A 59 -5.57 -15.81 13.99
N ASN A 60 -6.85 -15.83 13.63
CA ASN A 60 -7.28 -15.80 12.23
C ASN A 60 -7.41 -14.34 11.80
N ALA A 61 -6.69 -13.93 10.75
CA ALA A 61 -6.71 -12.56 10.25
C ALA A 61 -8.12 -12.05 9.93
N LYS A 62 -9.04 -12.93 9.49
CA LYS A 62 -10.43 -12.57 9.16
C LYS A 62 -11.30 -12.20 10.36
N GLU A 63 -10.88 -12.54 11.57
CA GLU A 63 -11.59 -12.21 12.81
C GLU A 63 -11.07 -10.91 13.44
N VAL A 64 -9.96 -10.38 12.95
CA VAL A 64 -9.36 -9.14 13.46
C VAL A 64 -9.92 -7.97 12.67
N THR A 65 -10.44 -6.98 13.40
CA THR A 65 -10.79 -5.69 12.81
C THR A 65 -9.58 -4.79 12.87
N VAL A 66 -9.09 -4.32 11.72
CA VAL A 66 -7.95 -3.42 11.64
C VAL A 66 -8.37 -2.12 10.96
N THR A 67 -7.94 -0.99 11.51
CA THR A 67 -8.13 0.34 10.93
C THR A 67 -6.81 1.08 10.86
N SER A 68 -6.66 1.92 9.84
CA SER A 68 -5.46 2.72 9.63
C SER A 68 -5.81 4.16 9.29
N SER A 69 -4.99 5.10 9.76
CA SER A 69 -5.04 6.51 9.36
C SER A 69 -4.18 6.82 8.13
N ALA A 70 -3.33 5.87 7.71
CA ALA A 70 -2.44 6.00 6.57
C ALA A 70 -3.10 5.66 5.22
N GLY A 71 -4.13 4.81 5.23
CA GLY A 71 -4.81 4.35 4.02
C GLY A 71 -5.61 3.07 4.25
N GLU A 72 -5.95 2.39 3.15
CA GLU A 72 -6.78 1.18 3.18
C GLU A 72 -6.00 -0.07 3.61
N ILE A 73 -6.68 -0.95 4.35
CA ILE A 73 -6.13 -2.25 4.76
C ILE A 73 -6.85 -3.36 4.00
N GLU A 74 -6.07 -4.22 3.36
CA GLU A 74 -6.54 -5.45 2.72
C GLU A 74 -6.01 -6.68 3.48
N ILE A 75 -6.81 -7.76 3.48
CA ILE A 75 -6.44 -9.02 4.14
C ILE A 75 -6.13 -10.05 3.06
N SER A 76 -4.88 -10.50 3.03
CA SER A 76 -4.41 -11.53 2.10
C SER A 76 -4.02 -12.80 2.86
N GLY A 77 -4.94 -13.76 2.91
CA GLY A 77 -4.74 -15.03 3.62
C GLY A 77 -4.68 -14.83 5.13
N ASN A 78 -3.46 -14.85 5.70
CA ASN A 78 -3.20 -14.61 7.13
C ASN A 78 -2.32 -13.37 7.38
N SER A 79 -2.04 -12.59 6.33
CA SER A 79 -1.29 -11.35 6.41
C SER A 79 -2.21 -10.15 6.19
N PHE A 80 -1.81 -9.00 6.71
CA PHE A 80 -2.47 -7.73 6.46
C PHE A 80 -1.59 -6.90 5.53
N SER A 81 -2.24 -6.19 4.64
CA SER A 81 -1.59 -5.31 3.69
C SER A 81 -2.13 -3.91 3.84
N LEU A 82 -1.26 -2.91 3.98
CA LEU A 82 -1.61 -1.49 4.06
C LEU A 82 -1.24 -0.81 2.74
N SER A 83 -2.23 -0.22 2.05
CA SER A 83 -1.98 0.76 1.00
C SER A 83 -1.63 2.10 1.65
N ALA A 84 -0.37 2.54 1.52
CA ALA A 84 0.10 3.79 2.12
C ALA A 84 -0.29 5.01 1.27
N ASP A 85 -1.55 5.44 1.37
CA ASP A 85 -2.07 6.53 0.55
C ASP A 85 -1.64 7.92 1.05
N ASN A 86 -1.53 8.06 2.37
CA ASN A 86 -1.21 9.32 3.03
C ASN A 86 0.22 9.31 3.59
N SER A 87 0.99 10.36 3.28
CA SER A 87 2.33 10.55 3.82
C SER A 87 2.29 11.36 5.11
N GLY A 88 3.20 11.07 6.03
CA GLY A 88 3.23 11.75 7.32
C GLY A 88 3.97 10.94 8.37
N GLN A 89 4.09 11.53 9.55
CA GLN A 89 4.64 10.84 10.72
C GLN A 89 3.50 10.39 11.64
N MET A 90 3.73 9.32 12.38
CA MET A 90 2.83 8.80 13.41
C MET A 90 1.44 8.45 12.89
N HIS A 91 1.35 7.82 11.72
CA HIS A 91 0.09 7.22 11.30
C HIS A 91 -0.24 6.04 12.21
N GLU A 92 -1.45 6.05 12.76
CA GLU A 92 -1.93 4.99 13.63
C GLU A 92 -2.49 3.81 12.84
N ILE A 93 -2.12 2.61 13.26
CA ILE A 93 -2.75 1.34 12.89
C ILE A 93 -3.32 0.73 14.18
N ASN A 94 -4.64 0.54 14.18
CA ASN A 94 -5.37 -0.01 15.31
C ASN A 94 -5.90 -1.39 14.95
N ALA A 95 -5.65 -2.37 15.82
CA ALA A 95 -6.16 -3.73 15.68
C ALA A 95 -7.06 -4.07 16.86
N ARG A 96 -8.18 -4.76 16.59
CA ARG A 96 -9.11 -5.25 17.60
C ARG A 96 -9.50 -6.69 17.32
N TRP A 97 -9.41 -7.53 18.34
CA TRP A 97 -9.83 -8.92 18.28
C TRP A 97 -10.48 -9.28 19.62
N ARG A 98 -11.76 -9.67 19.60
CA ARG A 98 -12.56 -9.87 20.81
C ARG A 98 -12.52 -8.63 21.73
N ASP A 99 -12.06 -8.80 22.96
CA ASP A 99 -11.97 -7.76 23.99
C ASP A 99 -10.58 -7.11 24.10
N VAL A 100 -9.62 -7.55 23.27
CA VAL A 100 -8.28 -6.97 23.24
C VAL A 100 -8.08 -6.05 22.04
N SER A 101 -7.29 -5.01 22.26
CA SER A 101 -6.85 -4.07 21.22
C SER A 101 -5.34 -3.90 21.24
N GLY A 102 -4.78 -3.55 20.10
CA GLY A 102 -3.38 -3.16 19.94
C GLY A 102 -3.28 -1.96 19.02
N GLN A 103 -2.25 -1.16 19.21
CA GLN A 103 -1.97 0.02 18.41
C GLN A 103 -0.50 0.03 18.03
N ALA A 104 -0.21 0.39 16.78
CA ALA A 104 1.12 0.66 16.29
C ALA A 104 1.12 1.98 15.51
N HIS A 105 2.31 2.56 15.39
CA HIS A 105 2.53 3.79 14.65
C HIS A 105 3.50 3.51 13.53
N ILE A 106 3.25 4.10 12.37
CA ILE A 106 4.10 4.00 11.19
C ILE A 106 4.36 5.40 10.62
N ASP A 107 5.60 5.63 10.22
CA ASP A 107 5.99 6.83 9.48
C ASP A 107 6.01 6.49 8.00
N ILE A 108 5.41 7.35 7.18
CA ILE A 108 5.28 7.17 5.74
C ILE A 108 6.02 8.28 5.02
N GLU A 109 7.07 7.90 4.32
CA GLU A 109 7.86 8.83 3.52
C GLU A 109 7.07 9.33 2.31
N ALA A 110 7.02 10.64 2.14
CA ALA A 110 6.38 11.27 0.99
C ALA A 110 7.18 10.97 -0.30
N MET A 111 6.51 10.37 -1.27
CA MET A 111 7.06 10.17 -2.61
C MET A 111 6.37 11.15 -3.57
N PRO A 112 7.09 12.16 -4.10
CA PRO A 112 6.47 13.23 -4.92
C PRO A 112 5.80 12.73 -6.21
N PHE A 113 6.04 11.47 -6.62
CA PHE A 113 5.53 10.91 -7.87
C PHE A 113 4.86 9.53 -7.75
N ALA A 114 4.98 8.82 -6.62
CA ALA A 114 4.54 7.42 -6.54
C ALA A 114 3.00 7.27 -6.48
N GLY A 115 2.26 8.20 -5.88
CA GLY A 115 0.80 8.12 -5.78
C GLY A 115 0.01 8.94 -6.82
N ARG A 116 0.66 9.85 -7.57
CA ARG A 116 -0.05 10.83 -8.44
C ARG A 116 0.05 10.55 -9.94
N LEU A 117 0.91 9.65 -10.37
CA LEU A 117 1.00 9.28 -11.79
C LEU A 117 -0.11 8.30 -12.21
N GLY A 118 -0.82 7.72 -11.23
CA GLY A 118 -1.91 6.81 -11.51
C GLY A 118 -1.44 5.54 -12.21
N GLY A 119 -2.30 4.55 -12.38
CA GLY A 119 -1.93 3.31 -13.07
C GLY A 119 -1.35 3.56 -14.47
N ILE A 120 -0.79 2.52 -15.09
CA ILE A 120 -0.20 2.54 -16.44
C ILE A 120 -1.01 3.38 -17.46
N PRO A 121 -2.36 3.36 -17.50
CA PRO A 121 -3.12 4.21 -18.41
C PRO A 121 -2.94 5.73 -18.20
N GLN A 122 -2.82 6.18 -16.95
CA GLN A 122 -2.64 7.59 -16.61
C GLN A 122 -1.21 8.06 -16.92
N LEU A 123 -0.21 7.21 -16.65
CA LEU A 123 1.18 7.46 -17.04
C LEU A 123 1.32 7.60 -18.57
N VAL A 124 0.66 6.72 -19.34
CA VAL A 124 0.63 6.79 -20.80
C VAL A 124 -0.01 8.09 -21.28
N LEU A 125 -1.12 8.53 -20.66
CA LEU A 125 -1.79 9.78 -21.02
C LEU A 125 -0.91 11.01 -20.75
N VAL A 126 -0.25 11.08 -19.58
CA VAL A 126 0.68 12.18 -19.24
C VAL A 126 1.85 12.21 -20.21
N THR A 127 2.39 11.04 -20.55
CA THR A 127 3.49 10.92 -21.51
C THR A 127 3.08 11.43 -22.90
N ILE A 128 1.89 11.04 -23.39
CA ILE A 128 1.35 11.53 -24.66
C ILE A 128 1.15 13.05 -24.61
N PHE A 129 0.65 13.59 -23.50
CA PHE A 129 0.43 15.03 -23.33
C PHE A 129 1.73 15.82 -23.42
N ILE A 130 2.80 15.36 -22.77
CA ILE A 130 4.13 15.99 -22.83
C ILE A 130 4.68 15.96 -24.26
N ILE A 131 4.58 14.81 -24.95
CA ILE A 131 5.04 14.66 -26.34
C ILE A 131 4.23 15.57 -27.28
N ALA A 132 2.91 15.70 -27.06
CA ALA A 132 2.06 16.57 -27.86
C ALA A 132 2.49 18.05 -27.72
N ILE A 133 2.76 18.52 -26.51
CA ILE A 133 3.22 19.90 -26.27
C ILE A 133 4.57 20.16 -26.94
N MET A 134 5.50 19.20 -26.88
CA MET A 134 6.82 19.33 -27.50
C MET A 134 6.78 19.25 -29.04
N SER A 135 5.84 18.49 -29.63
CA SER A 135 5.75 18.31 -31.08
C SER A 135 5.12 19.49 -31.83
N VAL A 136 4.20 20.24 -31.20
CA VAL A 136 3.53 21.41 -31.81
C VAL A 136 4.50 22.50 -32.30
N PRO A 137 5.49 23.00 -31.51
CA PRO A 137 6.43 24.02 -31.98
C PRO A 137 7.37 23.48 -33.07
N MET A 138 7.72 22.19 -33.04
CA MET A 138 8.56 21.55 -34.05
C MET A 138 7.83 21.50 -35.41
N ILE A 139 6.57 21.05 -35.41
CA ILE A 139 5.73 21.02 -36.61
C ILE A 139 5.49 22.44 -37.14
N SER A 140 5.19 23.40 -36.25
CA SER A 140 4.97 24.81 -36.61
C SER A 140 6.20 25.42 -37.29
N SER A 141 7.39 25.17 -36.75
CA SER A 141 8.66 25.67 -37.32
C SER A 141 8.91 25.12 -38.73
N VAL A 142 8.67 23.81 -38.93
CA VAL A 142 8.83 23.16 -40.25
C VAL A 142 7.78 23.67 -41.25
N LEU A 143 6.53 23.89 -40.83
CA LEU A 143 5.48 24.44 -41.69
C LEU A 143 5.75 25.90 -42.07
N LYS A 144 6.34 26.69 -41.18
CA LYS A 144 6.78 28.07 -41.48
C LYS A 144 7.92 28.08 -42.48
N MET A 145 8.89 27.17 -42.36
CA MET A 145 10.00 27.06 -43.32
C MET A 145 9.56 26.63 -44.73
N ARG A 146 8.44 25.91 -44.88
CA ARG A 146 7.90 25.56 -46.20
C ARG A 146 7.16 26.70 -46.91
N LYS A 147 6.82 27.78 -46.19
CA LYS A 147 6.22 28.99 -46.77
C LYS A 147 7.27 30.10 -46.87
N ILE A 148 8.31 29.88 -47.68
CA ILE A 148 9.12 30.99 -48.20
C ILE A 148 8.27 31.67 -49.28
N PRO A 149 7.87 32.94 -49.11
CA PRO A 149 7.16 33.67 -50.14
C PRO A 149 8.08 33.87 -51.35
N VAL A 150 7.62 33.50 -52.54
CA VAL A 150 8.20 33.97 -53.80
C VAL A 150 8.14 35.49 -53.77
N GLN A 151 9.30 36.11 -53.68
CA GLN A 151 9.49 37.55 -53.74
C GLN A 151 8.76 38.08 -54.97
N LYS A 152 7.74 38.92 -54.75
CA LYS A 152 7.14 39.72 -55.80
C LYS A 152 8.29 40.50 -56.45
N ARG A 153 8.63 40.15 -57.69
CA ARG A 153 9.46 40.99 -58.56
C ARG A 153 8.61 42.21 -58.85
N ASP A 154 8.73 43.22 -58.00
CA ASP A 154 8.33 44.57 -58.38
C ASP A 154 9.24 44.92 -59.57
N SER A 155 8.64 44.94 -60.76
CA SER A 155 9.24 45.42 -62.00
C SER A 155 9.52 46.91 -61.85
N ILE A 156 10.63 47.21 -61.19
CA ILE A 156 11.43 48.41 -61.36
C ILE A 156 12.26 48.17 -62.64
N PHE A 157 12.46 49.20 -63.47
CA PHE A 157 13.01 49.17 -64.84
C PHE A 157 11.96 48.97 -65.95
N ASP A 158 11.13 49.99 -66.14
CA ASP A 158 10.63 50.37 -67.48
C ASP A 158 10.95 51.86 -67.68
N ASP A 159 12.22 52.21 -67.43
CA ASP A 159 12.75 53.52 -67.76
C ASP A 159 13.70 53.35 -68.95
N GLU A 160 13.21 53.85 -70.09
CA GLU A 160 13.96 54.55 -71.13
C GLU A 160 14.72 53.73 -72.19
N GLU A 161 14.36 54.07 -73.44
CA GLU A 161 15.25 54.28 -74.58
C GLU A 161 15.66 53.08 -75.45
N PHE A 162 15.06 53.01 -76.65
CA PHE A 162 15.83 52.91 -77.92
C PHE A 162 14.99 53.55 -79.05
N VAL A 163 15.35 54.78 -79.46
CA VAL A 163 14.96 55.36 -80.74
C VAL A 163 16.08 55.05 -81.72
N ASP A 164 15.85 54.08 -82.61
CA ASP A 164 16.75 53.80 -83.73
C ASP A 164 16.19 54.41 -85.03
N ALA A 165 17.07 55.18 -85.69
CA ALA A 165 17.14 55.57 -87.10
C ALA A 165 16.11 56.57 -87.67
#